data_AF-A0A453B8H7-F1
#
_entry.id   AF-A0A453B8H7-F1
#
_cell.length_a   1.000
_cell.length_b   1.000
_cell.length_c   1.000
_cell.angle_alpha   90.00
_cell.angle_beta   90.00
_cell.angle_gamma   90.00
#
_symmetry.space_group_name_H-M   'P 1'
#
loop_
_entity.id
_entity.type
_entity.pdbx_description
1 polymer ?
#
loop_
_entity_poly.entity_id
_entity_poly.type
_entity_poly.pdbx_seq_one_letter_code
_entity_poly.pdbx_strand_id
1 'polypeptide(L)'
;GGPDGMECLRRVNPFRACAGLRVLGYLMLALVAAIVAASYYAVVVYAWGPLLLRGGNGGTVAAAAFVLAAFHLLLIMMLWCYFMVVFTNPGAVPENWRHAAEGDEEQGHAPRYCSRCQNGKPPRCHHCSICDRCVLKMDHHCVWVVNCVGARNYKYFLLFLVARKDMEVYIDFKNRKTWKSFNEKLQRCLVL
;
A
#
# COMPACT_ATOMS: atom_id res chain seq x y z
N GLY A 1 -8.92 -44.20 2.96
CA GLY A 1 -8.19 -43.28 2.07
C GLY A 1 -9.17 -42.30 1.51
N GLY A 2 -9.14 -41.05 1.99
CA GLY A 2 -9.89 -39.94 1.41
C GLY A 2 -8.86 -38.94 0.86
N PRO A 3 -8.99 -38.46 -0.38
CA PRO A 3 -7.98 -37.65 -1.01
C PRO A 3 -7.95 -36.24 -0.39
N ASP A 4 -6.78 -35.87 0.11
CA ASP A 4 -6.13 -34.58 -0.10
C ASP A 4 -6.89 -33.31 0.33
N GLY A 5 -7.21 -33.21 1.62
CA GLY A 5 -7.56 -31.95 2.31
C GLY A 5 -6.46 -30.88 2.32
N MET A 6 -5.36 -31.07 1.58
CA MET A 6 -4.28 -30.09 1.39
C MET A 6 -4.35 -29.37 0.04
N GLU A 7 -5.33 -29.67 -0.83
CA GLU A 7 -5.42 -29.03 -2.14
C GLU A 7 -6.11 -27.65 -2.13
N CYS A 8 -6.88 -27.33 -1.07
CA CYS A 8 -7.47 -25.98 -0.88
C CYS A 8 -6.49 -24.95 -0.32
N LEU A 9 -5.35 -25.37 0.22
CA LEU A 9 -4.23 -24.46 0.55
C LEU A 9 -3.46 -24.02 -0.71
N ARG A 10 -3.77 -24.59 -1.88
CA ARG A 10 -2.94 -24.49 -3.09
C ARG A 10 -3.50 -23.64 -4.22
N ARG A 11 -4.24 -22.56 -3.94
CA ARG A 11 -4.39 -21.44 -4.90
C ARG A 11 -4.24 -20.08 -4.25
N VAL A 12 -3.05 -19.92 -3.67
CA VAL A 12 -2.36 -18.64 -3.53
C VAL A 12 -2.08 -18.11 -4.94
N ASN A 13 -3.02 -17.34 -5.49
CA ASN A 13 -2.69 -16.27 -6.43
C ASN A 13 -3.87 -15.29 -6.50
N PRO A 14 -3.69 -14.01 -6.10
CA PRO A 14 -4.73 -12.97 -6.15
C PRO A 14 -5.22 -12.66 -7.58
N PHE A 15 -4.62 -13.31 -8.59
CA PHE A 15 -4.84 -13.04 -10.01
C PHE A 15 -5.98 -13.84 -10.65
N ARG A 16 -6.76 -14.67 -9.95
CA ARG A 16 -7.66 -15.62 -10.64
C ARG A 16 -8.99 -15.08 -11.17
N ALA A 17 -9.33 -13.80 -10.99
CA ALA A 17 -10.46 -13.16 -11.66
C ALA A 17 -10.01 -12.52 -12.98
N CYS A 18 -10.44 -13.07 -14.13
CA CYS A 18 -10.24 -12.60 -15.51
C CYS A 18 -8.84 -12.10 -15.94
N ALA A 19 -8.34 -12.54 -17.10
CA ALA A 19 -7.04 -12.07 -17.62
C ALA A 19 -6.90 -10.53 -17.65
N GLY A 20 -7.99 -9.79 -17.93
CA GLY A 20 -8.00 -8.32 -17.92
C GLY A 20 -7.80 -7.66 -16.55
N LEU A 21 -8.33 -8.23 -15.46
CA LEU A 21 -8.11 -7.69 -14.11
C LEU A 21 -6.66 -7.90 -13.65
N ARG A 22 -5.97 -8.92 -14.17
CA ARG A 22 -4.53 -9.12 -13.94
C ARG A 22 -3.69 -8.05 -14.62
N VAL A 23 -4.00 -7.76 -15.89
CA VAL A 23 -3.30 -6.72 -16.65
C VAL A 23 -3.45 -5.37 -15.95
N LEU A 24 -4.66 -5.05 -15.49
CA LEU A 24 -4.90 -3.83 -14.71
C LEU A 24 -4.10 -3.83 -13.40
N GLY A 25 -4.03 -4.97 -12.69
CA GLY A 25 -3.19 -5.10 -11.50
C GLY A 25 -1.71 -4.83 -11.77
N TYR A 26 -1.12 -5.47 -12.77
CA TYR A 26 0.29 -5.24 -13.13
C TYR A 26 0.55 -3.82 -13.62
N LEU A 27 -0.40 -3.22 -14.34
CA LEU A 27 -0.34 -1.81 -14.74
C LEU A 27 -0.24 -0.89 -13.50
N MET A 28 -1.03 -1.15 -12.46
CA MET A 28 -0.97 -0.35 -11.22
C MET A 28 0.35 -0.54 -10.47
N LEU A 29 0.88 -1.76 -10.39
CA LEU A 29 2.20 -1.99 -9.80
C LEU A 29 3.30 -1.25 -10.58
N ALA A 30 3.25 -1.30 -11.91
CA ALA A 30 4.20 -0.59 -12.78
C ALA A 30 4.09 0.93 -12.61
N LEU A 31 2.87 1.47 -12.49
CA LEU A 31 2.64 2.88 -12.23
C LEU A 31 3.22 3.31 -10.88
N VAL A 32 2.99 2.54 -9.81
CA VAL A 32 3.58 2.82 -8.49
C VAL A 32 5.11 2.80 -8.56
N ALA A 33 5.69 1.81 -9.23
CA ALA A 33 7.14 1.74 -9.43
C ALA A 33 7.67 2.95 -10.21
N ALA A 34 6.98 3.39 -11.26
CA ALA A 34 7.34 4.56 -12.04
C ALA A 34 7.28 5.86 -11.19
N ILE A 35 6.25 6.03 -10.37
CA ILE A 35 6.12 7.19 -9.45
C ILE A 35 7.27 7.19 -8.43
N VAL A 36 7.58 6.03 -7.84
CA VAL A 36 8.71 5.90 -6.91
C VAL A 36 10.04 6.21 -7.61
N ALA A 37 10.26 5.70 -8.81
CA ALA A 37 11.50 5.95 -9.56
C ALA A 37 11.64 7.44 -9.94
N ALA A 38 10.56 8.06 -10.42
CA ALA A 38 10.55 9.47 -10.78
C ALA A 38 10.78 10.37 -9.55
N SER A 39 10.11 10.09 -8.43
CA SER A 39 10.32 10.84 -7.18
C SER A 39 11.74 10.64 -6.62
N TYR A 40 12.28 9.42 -6.68
CA TYR A 40 13.66 9.14 -6.30
C TYR A 40 14.66 9.93 -7.14
N TYR A 41 14.52 9.91 -8.47
CA TYR A 41 15.37 10.68 -9.37
C TYR A 41 15.30 12.19 -9.09
N ALA A 42 14.10 12.74 -8.92
CA ALA A 42 13.90 14.15 -8.63
C ALA A 42 14.58 14.58 -7.30
N VAL A 43 14.46 13.76 -6.25
CA VAL A 43 15.06 14.07 -4.94
C VAL A 43 16.56 13.82 -4.96
N VAL A 44 16.99 12.60 -5.21
CA VAL A 44 18.39 12.17 -5.01
C VAL A 44 19.29 12.74 -6.10
N VAL A 45 18.92 12.57 -7.36
CA VAL A 45 19.78 12.96 -8.50
C VAL A 45 19.66 14.45 -8.76
N TYR A 46 18.45 14.97 -8.94
CA TYR A 46 18.26 16.37 -9.36
C TYR A 46 18.41 17.37 -8.20
N ALA A 47 17.76 17.14 -7.05
CA ALA A 47 17.72 18.13 -5.98
C ALA A 47 18.93 18.09 -5.02
N TRP A 48 19.55 16.92 -4.81
CA TRP A 48 20.67 16.75 -3.86
C TRP A 48 22.00 16.34 -4.52
N GLY A 49 21.97 15.68 -5.68
CA GLY A 49 23.17 15.25 -6.41
C GLY A 49 24.19 16.36 -6.68
N PRO A 50 23.81 17.51 -7.25
CA PRO A 50 24.75 18.60 -7.51
C PRO A 50 25.41 19.18 -6.26
N LEU A 51 24.71 19.19 -5.12
CA LEU A 51 25.24 19.69 -3.85
C LEU A 51 26.33 18.76 -3.29
N LEU A 52 26.16 17.45 -3.44
CA LEU A 52 27.17 16.46 -3.04
C LEU A 52 28.38 16.47 -3.98
N LEU A 53 28.16 16.65 -5.28
CA LEU A 53 29.22 16.58 -6.30
C LEU A 53 30.06 17.86 -6.41
N ARG A 54 29.46 19.05 -6.26
CA ARG A 54 30.19 20.33 -6.39
C ARG A 54 31.11 20.62 -5.21
N GLY A 55 30.95 19.90 -4.10
CA GLY A 55 31.65 20.17 -2.86
C GLY A 55 31.14 21.46 -2.19
N GLY A 56 30.79 21.36 -0.92
CA GLY A 56 30.44 22.49 -0.07
C GLY A 56 31.19 22.40 1.26
N ASN A 57 31.00 23.38 2.13
CA ASN A 57 31.58 23.33 3.48
C ASN A 57 31.12 22.04 4.18
N GLY A 58 32.00 21.38 4.94
CA GLY A 58 31.73 20.05 5.52
C GLY A 58 30.39 19.93 6.25
N GLY A 59 29.94 20.98 6.93
CA GLY A 59 28.62 21.01 7.58
C GLY A 59 27.42 20.93 6.63
N THR A 60 27.51 21.54 5.44
CA THR A 60 26.43 21.48 4.43
C THR A 60 26.32 20.10 3.78
N VAL A 61 27.46 19.45 3.53
CA VAL A 61 27.53 18.09 2.98
C VAL A 61 27.01 17.08 4.01
N ALA A 62 27.40 17.22 5.28
CA ALA A 62 26.93 16.36 6.37
C ALA A 62 25.39 16.47 6.56
N ALA A 63 24.85 17.69 6.54
CA ALA A 63 23.40 17.90 6.60
C ALA A 63 22.67 17.28 5.41
N ALA A 64 23.19 17.43 4.19
CA ALA A 64 22.64 16.79 2.99
C ALA A 64 22.65 15.26 3.08
N ALA A 65 23.74 14.67 3.57
CA ALA A 65 23.88 13.23 3.76
C ALA A 65 22.87 12.70 4.79
N PHE A 66 22.72 13.38 5.94
CA PHE A 66 21.73 13.01 6.95
C PHE A 66 20.30 13.03 6.40
N VAL A 67 19.97 14.10 5.67
CA VAL A 67 18.66 14.29 5.06
C VAL A 67 18.39 13.19 4.03
N LEU A 68 19.36 12.86 3.17
CA LEU A 68 19.24 11.74 2.23
C LEU A 68 19.16 10.37 2.91
N ALA A 69 19.89 10.15 4.01
CA ALA A 69 19.80 8.91 4.76
C ALA A 69 18.39 8.71 5.33
N ALA A 70 17.81 9.75 5.93
CA ALA A 70 16.44 9.72 6.41
C ALA A 70 15.43 9.43 5.28
N PHE A 71 15.60 10.04 4.11
CA PHE A 71 14.78 9.76 2.93
C PHE A 71 14.85 8.28 2.50
N HIS A 72 16.05 7.69 2.45
CA HIS A 72 16.21 6.28 2.07
C HIS A 72 15.59 5.34 3.11
N LEU A 73 15.74 5.63 4.41
CA LEU A 73 15.10 4.84 5.46
C LEU A 73 13.58 4.87 5.35
N LEU A 74 13.00 6.05 5.12
CA LEU A 74 11.55 6.19 4.90
C LEU A 74 11.10 5.48 3.63
N LEU A 75 11.86 5.57 2.54
CA LEU A 75 11.56 4.88 1.29
C LEU A 75 11.63 3.35 1.43
N ILE A 76 12.62 2.83 2.16
CA ILE A 76 12.73 1.38 2.43
C ILE A 76 11.53 0.92 3.25
N MET A 77 11.19 1.65 4.33
CA MET A 77 10.01 1.35 5.14
C MET A 77 8.71 1.41 4.32
N MET A 78 8.59 2.40 3.44
CA MET A 78 7.47 2.56 2.50
C MET A 78 7.29 1.34 1.60
N LEU A 79 8.36 0.98 0.89
CA LEU A 79 8.35 -0.14 -0.05
C LEU A 79 8.10 -1.46 0.67
N TRP A 80 8.68 -1.64 1.85
CA TRP A 80 8.43 -2.79 2.70
C TRP A 80 6.95 -2.90 3.07
N CYS A 81 6.35 -1.82 3.58
CA CYS A 81 4.93 -1.81 3.95
C CYS A 81 4.03 -2.07 2.74
N TYR A 82 4.32 -1.43 1.59
CA TYR A 82 3.59 -1.67 0.35
C TYR A 82 3.65 -3.15 -0.08
N PHE A 83 4.85 -3.74 -0.10
CA PHE A 83 5.05 -5.15 -0.39
C PHE A 83 4.24 -6.04 0.56
N MET A 84 4.31 -5.77 1.86
CA MET A 84 3.54 -6.53 2.84
C MET A 84 2.04 -6.41 2.63
N VAL A 85 1.49 -5.24 2.25
CA VAL A 85 0.05 -5.11 1.95
C VAL A 85 -0.35 -5.94 0.72
N VAL A 86 0.44 -5.88 -0.35
CA VAL A 86 0.19 -6.57 -1.61
C VAL A 86 0.21 -8.10 -1.43
N PHE A 87 1.24 -8.62 -0.76
CA PHE A 87 1.49 -10.06 -0.69
C PHE A 87 0.91 -10.75 0.54
N THR A 88 0.50 -10.01 1.58
CA THR A 88 -0.14 -10.61 2.76
C THR A 88 -1.60 -10.94 2.46
N ASN A 89 -2.01 -12.17 2.76
CA ASN A 89 -3.41 -12.56 2.71
C ASN A 89 -4.22 -11.69 3.70
N PRO A 90 -5.27 -10.96 3.27
CA PRO A 90 -6.00 -10.03 4.15
C PRO A 90 -6.78 -10.68 5.29
N GLY A 91 -6.88 -12.00 5.30
CA GLY A 91 -7.74 -12.76 6.20
C GLY A 91 -8.78 -13.52 5.37
N ALA A 92 -8.92 -14.80 5.66
CA ALA A 92 -9.93 -15.68 5.10
C ALA A 92 -10.77 -16.24 6.24
N VAL A 93 -12.06 -16.47 5.97
CA VAL A 93 -12.95 -17.15 6.92
C VAL A 93 -12.60 -18.64 6.92
N PRO A 94 -12.44 -19.30 8.08
CA PRO A 94 -12.30 -20.74 8.15
C PRO A 94 -13.48 -21.46 7.48
N GLU A 95 -13.22 -22.63 6.91
CA GLU A 95 -14.28 -23.47 6.36
C GLU A 95 -15.24 -23.92 7.47
N ASN A 96 -16.52 -24.11 7.11
CA ASN A 96 -17.57 -24.54 8.03
C ASN A 96 -17.72 -23.64 9.27
N TRP A 97 -17.44 -22.34 9.11
CA TRP A 97 -17.60 -21.40 10.21
C TRP A 97 -19.07 -21.36 10.63
N ARG A 98 -19.30 -21.64 11.92
CA ARG A 98 -20.60 -21.63 12.57
C ARG A 98 -20.57 -20.56 13.66
N HIS A 99 -21.71 -19.90 13.86
CA HIS A 99 -21.90 -19.05 15.02
C HIS A 99 -21.81 -19.94 16.27
N ALA A 100 -20.96 -19.57 17.23
CA ALA A 100 -20.96 -20.26 18.51
C ALA A 100 -22.32 -19.99 19.15
N ALA A 101 -23.03 -21.04 19.56
CA ALA A 101 -24.37 -20.94 20.14
C ALA A 101 -24.38 -20.25 21.52
N GLU A 102 -23.20 -19.93 22.06
CA GLU A 102 -23.04 -19.40 23.42
C GLU A 102 -22.47 -17.98 23.35
N GLY A 103 -23.37 -16.98 23.42
CA GLY A 103 -22.99 -15.60 23.76
C GLY A 103 -23.53 -14.47 22.87
N ASP A 104 -24.02 -14.75 21.67
CA ASP A 104 -24.44 -13.69 20.73
C ASP A 104 -25.92 -13.29 20.83
N GLU A 105 -26.71 -13.93 21.71
CA GLU A 105 -28.10 -13.52 21.97
C GLU A 105 -28.20 -12.12 22.62
N GLU A 106 -27.15 -11.69 23.34
CA GLU A 106 -27.11 -10.36 23.99
C GLU A 106 -26.96 -9.20 22.99
N GLN A 107 -26.57 -9.46 21.73
CA GLN A 107 -26.35 -8.41 20.72
C GLN A 107 -27.36 -8.43 19.56
N GLY A 108 -28.37 -9.30 19.58
CA GLY A 108 -29.48 -9.30 18.62
C GLY A 108 -29.11 -9.44 17.14
N HIS A 109 -27.87 -9.83 16.82
CA HIS A 109 -27.41 -9.92 15.44
C HIS A 109 -27.67 -11.33 14.90
N ALA A 110 -28.71 -11.45 14.07
CA ALA A 110 -29.02 -12.70 13.39
C ALA A 110 -27.77 -13.25 12.65
N PRO A 111 -27.55 -14.58 12.71
CA PRO A 111 -26.39 -15.20 12.12
C PRO A 111 -26.31 -14.93 10.61
N ARG A 112 -25.32 -14.15 10.18
CA ARG A 112 -25.15 -13.79 8.76
C ARG A 112 -24.53 -14.94 7.97
N TYR A 113 -24.98 -15.12 6.73
CA TYR A 113 -24.52 -16.16 5.81
C TYR A 113 -24.06 -15.58 4.46
N CYS A 114 -23.14 -16.27 3.78
CA CYS A 114 -22.69 -15.94 2.44
C CYS A 114 -23.20 -16.97 1.43
N SER A 115 -24.14 -16.58 0.56
CA SER A 115 -24.63 -17.46 -0.51
C SER A 115 -23.58 -17.73 -1.60
N ARG A 116 -22.63 -16.83 -1.83
CA ARG A 116 -21.54 -17.03 -2.82
C ARG A 116 -20.53 -18.07 -2.33
N CYS A 117 -20.10 -17.93 -1.08
CA CYS A 117 -19.09 -18.81 -0.49
C CYS A 117 -19.69 -20.03 0.23
N GLN A 118 -21.02 -20.12 0.30
CA GLN A 118 -21.77 -21.16 1.02
C GLN A 118 -21.25 -21.39 2.46
N ASN A 119 -20.91 -20.30 3.17
CA ASN A 119 -20.32 -20.36 4.50
C ASN A 119 -20.92 -19.27 5.42
N GLY A 120 -20.92 -19.53 6.73
CA GLY A 120 -21.31 -18.53 7.72
C GLY A 120 -20.37 -17.32 7.69
N LYS A 121 -20.89 -16.13 8.00
CA LYS A 121 -20.13 -14.88 8.05
C LYS A 121 -19.85 -14.51 9.50
N PRO A 122 -18.57 -14.54 9.93
CA PRO A 122 -18.16 -13.98 11.20
C PRO A 122 -18.54 -12.49 11.34
N PRO A 123 -18.56 -11.95 12.58
CA PRO A 123 -18.69 -10.52 12.80
C PRO A 123 -17.68 -9.73 11.97
N ARG A 124 -18.13 -8.62 11.37
CA ARG A 124 -17.33 -7.74 10.49
C ARG A 124 -16.72 -8.40 9.25
N CYS A 125 -17.17 -9.58 8.87
CA CYS A 125 -16.78 -10.24 7.62
C CYS A 125 -17.66 -9.75 6.46
N HIS A 126 -17.03 -9.44 5.32
CA HIS A 126 -17.72 -9.08 4.09
C HIS A 126 -17.19 -9.92 2.92
N HIS A 127 -18.05 -10.20 1.94
CA HIS A 127 -17.66 -10.87 0.71
C HIS A 127 -17.18 -9.82 -0.29
N CYS A 128 -15.95 -9.99 -0.78
CA CYS A 128 -15.42 -9.17 -1.86
C CYS A 128 -15.70 -9.86 -3.19
N SER A 129 -16.51 -9.25 -4.05
CA SER A 129 -16.83 -9.77 -5.39
C SER A 129 -15.61 -9.78 -6.31
N ILE A 130 -14.64 -8.89 -6.11
CA ILE A 130 -13.43 -8.79 -6.92
C ILE A 130 -12.46 -9.94 -6.58
N CYS A 131 -12.27 -10.22 -5.29
CA CYS A 131 -11.46 -11.34 -4.82
C CYS A 131 -12.21 -12.67 -4.77
N ASP A 132 -13.52 -12.64 -5.04
CA ASP A 132 -14.48 -13.74 -4.97
C ASP A 132 -14.37 -14.59 -3.68
N ARG A 133 -14.27 -13.90 -2.54
CA ARG A 133 -14.09 -14.56 -1.23
C ARG A 133 -14.56 -13.69 -0.07
N CYS A 134 -14.92 -14.35 1.03
CA CYS A 134 -15.15 -13.69 2.31
C CYS A 134 -13.82 -13.26 2.96
N VAL A 135 -13.73 -11.99 3.35
CA VAL A 135 -12.56 -11.39 4.00
C VAL A 135 -12.90 -10.97 5.44
N LEU A 136 -12.09 -11.41 6.38
CA LEU A 136 -12.25 -11.08 7.80
C LEU A 136 -11.92 -9.60 8.04
N LYS A 137 -12.78 -8.90 8.80
CA LYS A 137 -12.65 -7.47 9.10
C LYS A 137 -12.32 -6.68 7.82
N MET A 138 -13.03 -7.00 6.74
CA MET A 138 -12.80 -6.38 5.44
C MET A 138 -13.04 -4.87 5.56
N ASP A 139 -12.06 -4.09 5.14
CA ASP A 139 -12.18 -2.65 5.03
C ASP A 139 -12.62 -2.29 3.59
N HIS A 140 -11.76 -2.58 2.61
CA HIS A 140 -12.06 -2.40 1.20
C HIS A 140 -11.20 -3.28 0.30
N HIS A 141 -11.56 -3.35 -0.99
CA HIS A 141 -10.65 -3.84 -2.03
C HIS A 141 -9.89 -2.65 -2.62
N CYS A 142 -8.56 -2.70 -2.56
CA CYS A 142 -7.74 -1.58 -3.00
C CYS A 142 -7.03 -1.91 -4.32
N VAL A 143 -7.38 -1.16 -5.36
CA VAL A 143 -6.82 -1.33 -6.71
C VAL A 143 -5.33 -0.99 -6.75
N TRP A 144 -4.87 -0.06 -5.90
CA TRP A 144 -3.46 0.37 -5.83
C TRP A 144 -2.50 -0.69 -5.29
N VAL A 145 -3.02 -1.63 -4.50
CA VAL A 145 -2.27 -2.76 -3.93
C VAL A 145 -2.74 -4.09 -4.50
N VAL A 146 -3.72 -4.06 -5.42
CA VAL A 146 -4.30 -5.22 -6.10
C VAL A 146 -4.73 -6.32 -5.12
N ASN A 147 -5.21 -5.92 -3.94
CA ASN A 147 -5.54 -6.83 -2.86
C ASN A 147 -6.64 -6.23 -1.97
N CYS A 148 -7.36 -7.09 -1.25
CA CYS A 148 -8.21 -6.62 -0.17
C CYS A 148 -7.36 -6.13 1.01
N VAL A 149 -7.86 -5.12 1.71
CA VAL A 149 -7.38 -4.71 3.01
C VAL A 149 -8.34 -5.30 4.04
N GLY A 150 -7.81 -6.12 4.94
CA GLY A 150 -8.58 -6.84 5.95
C GLY A 150 -7.76 -7.10 7.22
N ALA A 151 -8.29 -7.93 8.10
CA ALA A 151 -7.74 -8.19 9.44
C ALA A 151 -6.22 -8.38 9.50
N ARG A 152 -5.63 -9.13 8.55
CA ARG A 152 -4.23 -9.55 8.61
C ARG A 152 -3.24 -8.57 7.98
N ASN A 153 -3.68 -7.72 7.06
CA ASN A 153 -2.81 -6.75 6.39
C ASN A 153 -3.15 -5.28 6.69
N TYR A 154 -4.21 -5.02 7.46
CA TYR A 154 -4.62 -3.66 7.86
C TYR A 154 -3.50 -2.84 8.50
N LYS A 155 -2.69 -3.45 9.39
CA LYS A 155 -1.57 -2.74 10.04
C LYS A 155 -0.51 -2.24 9.04
N TYR A 156 -0.19 -3.05 8.04
CA TYR A 156 0.77 -2.68 7.01
C TYR A 156 0.20 -1.58 6.11
N PHE A 157 -1.11 -1.60 5.86
CA PHE A 157 -1.80 -0.56 5.09
C PHE A 157 -1.76 0.78 5.80
N LEU A 158 -2.01 0.82 7.11
CA LEU A 158 -1.88 2.06 7.89
C LEU A 158 -0.44 2.59 7.92
N LEU A 159 0.55 1.72 8.16
CA LEU A 159 1.96 2.12 8.15
C LEU A 159 2.40 2.64 6.78
N PHE A 160 1.93 2.01 5.70
CA PHE A 160 2.11 2.48 4.34
C PHE A 160 1.52 3.88 4.13
N LEU A 161 0.30 4.16 4.62
CA LEU A 161 -0.28 5.51 4.47
C LEU A 161 0.49 6.58 5.23
N VAL A 162 0.94 6.28 6.45
CA VAL A 162 1.71 7.20 7.31
C VAL A 162 3.05 7.53 6.65
N ALA A 163 3.86 6.52 6.36
CA ALA A 163 5.18 6.75 5.78
C ALA A 163 5.11 7.46 4.41
N ARG A 164 3.98 7.35 3.69
CA ARG A 164 3.80 7.94 2.35
C ARG A 164 3.50 9.42 2.51
N LYS A 165 2.71 9.76 3.53
CA LYS A 165 2.49 11.15 3.93
C LYS A 165 3.77 11.81 4.42
N ASP A 166 4.58 11.12 5.23
CA ASP A 166 5.85 11.66 5.70
C ASP A 166 6.81 11.95 4.53
N MET A 167 6.87 11.05 3.56
CA MET A 167 7.68 11.24 2.35
C MET A 167 7.17 12.41 1.48
N GLU A 168 5.85 12.60 1.36
CA GLU A 168 5.22 13.72 0.66
C GLU A 168 5.56 15.08 1.32
N VAL A 169 5.46 15.15 2.64
CA VAL A 169 5.82 16.36 3.43
C VAL A 169 7.29 16.71 3.26
N TYR A 170 8.16 15.69 3.25
CA TYR A 170 9.60 15.87 3.06
C TYR A 170 9.93 16.44 1.68
N ILE A 171 9.25 15.97 0.62
CA ILE A 171 9.40 16.49 -0.75
C ILE A 171 8.86 17.94 -0.84
N ASP A 172 7.68 18.20 -0.27
CA ASP A 172 7.02 19.51 -0.32
C ASP A 172 7.78 20.60 0.43
N PHE A 173 8.41 20.27 1.57
CA PHE A 173 9.22 21.22 2.34
C PHE A 173 10.35 21.85 1.51
N LYS A 174 11.00 21.06 0.64
CA LYS A 174 12.05 21.56 -0.27
C LYS A 174 11.44 22.24 -1.50
N ASN A 175 10.39 21.63 -2.08
CA ASN A 175 9.71 22.18 -3.26
C ASN A 175 9.09 23.55 -3.00
N ARG A 176 8.57 23.88 -1.81
CA ARG A 176 8.07 25.25 -1.54
C ARG A 176 9.11 26.35 -1.75
N LYS A 177 10.39 26.09 -1.47
CA LYS A 177 11.48 27.04 -1.73
C LYS A 177 11.92 27.02 -3.21
N THR A 178 11.98 25.84 -3.81
CA THR A 178 12.38 25.68 -5.22
C THR A 178 11.32 26.20 -6.20
N TRP A 179 10.03 26.00 -5.90
CA TRP A 179 8.90 26.50 -6.69
C TRP A 179 8.76 28.02 -6.56
N LYS A 180 8.96 28.59 -5.36
CA LYS A 180 9.07 30.05 -5.21
C LYS A 180 10.22 30.62 -6.05
N SER A 181 11.41 30.01 -5.97
CA SER A 181 12.57 30.46 -6.76
C SER A 181 12.39 30.26 -8.28
N PHE A 182 11.75 29.17 -8.71
CA PHE A 182 11.40 28.92 -10.11
C PHE A 182 10.37 29.94 -10.61
N ASN A 183 9.30 30.20 -9.84
CA ASN A 183 8.27 31.16 -10.18
C ASN A 183 8.81 32.61 -10.23
N GLU A 184 9.68 32.99 -9.29
CA GLU A 184 10.37 34.29 -9.32
C GLU A 184 11.30 34.44 -10.53
N LYS A 185 12.02 33.37 -10.93
CA LYS A 185 12.83 33.38 -12.15
C LYS A 185 11.97 33.45 -13.42
N LEU A 186 10.84 32.72 -13.44
CA LEU A 186 9.90 32.75 -14.56
C LEU A 186 9.27 34.13 -14.74
N GLN A 187 8.88 34.78 -13.64
CA GLN A 187 8.35 36.15 -13.66
C GLN A 187 9.39 37.18 -14.11
N ARG A 188 10.67 37.00 -13.77
CA ARG A 188 11.74 37.87 -14.28
C ARG A 188 12.00 37.72 -15.77
N CYS A 189 11.80 36.53 -16.33
CA CYS A 189 11.93 36.29 -17.77
C CYS A 189 10.70 36.73 -18.59
N LEU A 190 9.55 36.93 -17.95
CA LEU A 190 8.29 37.37 -18.59
C LEU A 190 8.10 38.89 -18.58
N VAL A 191 8.98 39.64 -17.90
CA VAL A 191 8.95 41.12 -17.77
C VAL A 191 10.13 41.76 -18.53
N LEU A 192 10.81 41.00 -19.40
CA LEU A 192 11.77 41.45 -20.42
C LEU A 192 11.25 41.04 -21.80
#